data_AF-A0A931QWE9-F1
#
_entry.id   AF-A0A931QWE9-F1
#
_cell.length_a   1.000
_cell.length_b   1.000
_cell.length_c   1.000
_cell.angle_alpha   90.00
_cell.angle_beta   90.00
_cell.angle_gamma   90.00
#
_symmetry.space_group_name_H-M   'P 1'
#
loop_
_entity.id
_entity.type
_entity.pdbx_description
1 polymer ?
#
loop_
_entity_poly.entity_id
_entity_poly.type
_entity_poly.pdbx_seq_one_letter_code
_entity_poly.pdbx_strand_id
1 'polypeptide(L)'
;MKKVILLSIVYLLLFTSAFAQGGATNPGDGSAVNPGPGTNGIHIKLDNPFGGGNSLFALLQTIINDILLPIGGVLAILAFIYSGFLYVTAQGNETKIKKAHQALLYTAIGTALLLGAWVFANAICGTIELISGNPNICPN
;
A
#
# COMPACT_ATOMS: atom_id res chain seq x y z
N MET A 1 -21.45 -14.02 23.78
CA MET A 1 -20.20 -14.63 23.29
C MET A 1 -20.36 -15.30 21.91
N LYS A 2 -21.19 -16.35 21.76
CA LYS A 2 -21.42 -17.02 20.45
C LYS A 2 -21.90 -16.09 19.32
N LYS A 3 -22.78 -15.12 19.60
CA LYS A 3 -23.30 -14.16 18.61
C LYS A 3 -22.26 -13.14 18.12
N VAL A 4 -21.28 -12.80 18.96
CA VAL A 4 -20.22 -11.83 18.64
C VAL A 4 -19.18 -12.46 17.71
N ILE A 5 -18.86 -13.75 17.95
CA ILE A 5 -17.98 -14.54 17.07
C ILE A 5 -18.60 -14.74 15.68
N LEU A 6 -19.92 -14.95 15.63
CA LEU A 6 -20.65 -15.12 14.37
C LEU A 6 -20.71 -13.82 13.56
N LEU A 7 -20.89 -12.67 14.23
CA LEU A 7 -20.85 -11.35 13.60
C LEU A 7 -19.46 -10.98 13.06
N SER A 8 -18.37 -11.35 13.77
CA SER A 8 -17.00 -11.11 13.28
C SER A 8 -16.62 -11.95 12.05
N ILE A 9 -17.12 -13.19 11.95
CA ILE A 9 -16.87 -14.06 10.79
C ILE A 9 -17.66 -13.59 9.57
N VAL A 10 -18.91 -13.15 9.77
CA VAL A 10 -19.75 -12.56 8.72
C VAL A 10 -19.14 -11.24 8.21
N TYR A 11 -18.58 -10.41 9.11
CA TYR A 11 -17.90 -9.17 8.73
C TYR A 11 -16.63 -9.45 7.91
N LEU A 12 -15.87 -10.51 8.25
CA LEU A 12 -14.68 -10.93 7.50
C LEU A 12 -15.03 -11.45 6.09
N LEU A 13 -16.17 -12.13 5.93
CA LEU A 13 -16.65 -12.64 4.63
C LEU A 13 -17.24 -11.55 3.72
N LEU A 14 -17.81 -10.49 4.28
CA LEU A 14 -18.30 -9.34 3.51
C LEU A 14 -17.16 -8.42 3.05
N PHE A 15 -16.07 -8.34 3.83
CA PHE A 15 -14.93 -7.46 3.55
C PHE A 15 -14.12 -7.88 2.30
N THR A 16 -14.11 -9.17 1.94
CA THR A 16 -13.41 -9.66 0.74
C THR A 16 -14.12 -9.30 -0.57
N SER A 17 -15.43 -9.06 -0.54
CA SER A 17 -16.19 -8.63 -1.72
C SER A 17 -15.97 -7.15 -2.08
N ALA A 18 -15.40 -6.36 -1.16
CA ALA A 18 -15.10 -4.94 -1.38
C ALA A 18 -13.77 -4.69 -2.12
N PHE A 19 -12.89 -5.69 -2.25
CA PHE A 19 -11.65 -5.59 -3.02
C PHE A 19 -11.79 -6.00 -4.50
N ALA A 20 -13.03 -6.25 -4.96
CA ALA A 20 -13.32 -6.45 -6.38
C ALA A 20 -13.55 -5.11 -7.10
N GLN A 21 -12.54 -4.24 -7.11
CA GLN A 21 -12.38 -3.17 -8.10
C GLN A 21 -10.95 -3.37 -8.63
N GLY A 22 -10.75 -4.00 -9.78
CA GLY A 22 -11.26 -3.49 -11.05
C GLY A 22 -10.44 -2.27 -11.49
N GLY A 23 -9.11 -2.30 -11.31
CA GLY A 23 -8.21 -1.33 -11.92
C GLY A 23 -8.01 -1.69 -13.39
N ALA A 24 -8.65 -0.93 -14.28
CA ALA A 24 -8.37 -0.95 -15.70
C ALA A 24 -6.87 -0.70 -15.92
N THR A 25 -6.17 -1.63 -16.56
CA THR A 25 -4.85 -1.36 -17.12
C THR A 25 -5.04 -0.40 -18.29
N ASN A 26 -4.52 0.81 -18.16
CA ASN A 26 -4.34 1.70 -19.30
C ASN A 26 -3.44 0.97 -20.32
N PRO A 27 -3.88 0.77 -21.58
CA PRO A 27 -3.01 0.23 -22.61
C PRO A 27 -2.06 1.34 -23.08
N GLY A 28 -0.83 1.31 -22.59
CA GLY A 28 0.28 2.16 -23.04
C GLY A 28 1.41 1.99 -22.04
N ASP A 29 2.40 1.15 -22.28
CA ASP A 29 3.39 1.33 -23.34
C ASP A 29 3.78 -0.04 -23.91
N GLY A 30 3.15 -0.40 -25.02
CA GLY A 30 3.80 -1.26 -26.00
C GLY A 30 4.40 -0.31 -27.01
N SER A 31 5.72 -0.20 -27.05
CA SER A 31 6.42 0.47 -28.15
C SER A 31 5.80 -0.02 -29.46
N ALA A 32 5.08 0.87 -30.15
CA ALA A 32 4.63 0.65 -31.49
C ALA A 32 5.88 0.60 -32.38
N VAL A 33 6.48 -0.58 -32.48
CA VAL A 33 7.35 -0.90 -33.60
C VAL A 33 6.42 -0.91 -34.81
N ASN A 34 6.52 0.16 -35.61
CA ASN A 34 5.98 0.18 -36.97
C ASN A 34 6.41 -1.14 -37.65
N PRO A 35 5.48 -1.97 -38.15
CA PRO A 35 5.87 -3.20 -38.82
C PRO A 35 6.50 -2.81 -40.16
N GLY A 36 7.83 -2.77 -40.18
CA GLY A 36 8.58 -2.91 -41.43
C GLY A 36 8.21 -4.26 -42.06
N PRO A 37 8.01 -4.32 -43.39
CA PRO A 37 7.46 -5.51 -44.02
C PRO A 37 8.52 -6.62 -44.01
N GLY A 38 8.23 -7.69 -43.27
CA GLY A 38 8.97 -8.94 -43.36
C GLY A 38 9.64 -9.36 -42.06
N THR A 39 8.88 -10.06 -41.22
CA THR A 39 9.35 -11.23 -40.46
C THR A 39 8.14 -11.80 -39.70
N ASN A 40 7.62 -12.94 -40.16
CA ASN A 40 6.69 -13.76 -39.38
C ASN A 40 7.47 -14.46 -38.26
N GLY A 41 8.02 -13.69 -37.32
CA GLY A 41 8.60 -14.19 -36.09
C GLY A 41 7.49 -14.37 -35.05
N ILE A 42 7.44 -15.52 -34.39
CA ILE A 42 6.57 -15.71 -33.23
C ILE A 42 7.08 -14.76 -32.13
N HIS A 43 6.40 -13.63 -31.94
CA HIS A 43 6.67 -12.70 -30.84
C HIS A 43 6.20 -13.34 -29.53
N ILE A 44 7.08 -14.08 -28.85
CA ILE A 44 6.86 -14.46 -27.45
C ILE A 44 7.13 -13.22 -26.60
N LYS A 45 6.07 -12.47 -26.27
CA LYS A 45 6.14 -11.38 -25.31
C LYS A 45 6.17 -11.99 -23.90
N LEU A 46 7.32 -11.92 -23.23
CA LEU A 46 7.45 -12.28 -21.83
C LEU A 46 7.10 -11.06 -20.99
N ASP A 47 5.84 -10.98 -20.56
CA ASP A 47 5.41 -9.95 -19.62
C ASP A 47 6.10 -10.19 -18.27
N ASN A 48 6.71 -9.15 -17.72
CA ASN A 48 7.35 -9.22 -16.40
C ASN A 48 6.27 -9.57 -15.36
N PRO A 49 6.36 -10.71 -14.64
CA PRO A 49 5.36 -11.13 -13.67
C PRO A 49 5.22 -10.17 -12.48
N PHE A 50 6.14 -9.22 -12.35
CA PHE A 50 6.12 -8.17 -11.33
C PHE A 50 5.69 -6.80 -11.87
N GLY A 51 5.32 -6.66 -13.15
CA GLY A 51 4.71 -5.45 -13.73
C GLY A 51 5.55 -4.16 -13.74
N GLY A 52 6.66 -4.10 -13.01
CA GLY A 52 7.44 -2.89 -12.73
C GLY A 52 8.61 -2.65 -13.68
N GLY A 53 8.35 -2.63 -14.99
CA GLY A 53 9.35 -2.29 -16.00
C GLY A 53 10.64 -3.16 -15.96
N ASN A 54 11.69 -2.66 -16.61
CA ASN A 54 12.96 -3.39 -16.80
C ASN A 54 14.07 -2.87 -15.87
N SER A 55 13.72 -2.00 -14.92
CA SER A 55 14.66 -1.30 -14.06
C SER A 55 14.43 -1.65 -12.59
N LEU A 56 15.51 -1.65 -11.80
CA LEU A 56 15.45 -1.96 -10.37
C LEU A 56 14.54 -0.99 -9.60
N PHE A 57 14.48 0.27 -10.07
CA PHE A 57 13.64 1.30 -9.49
C PHE A 57 12.15 1.02 -9.70
N ALA A 58 11.76 0.61 -10.91
CA ALA A 58 10.36 0.30 -11.21
C ALA A 58 9.90 -1.00 -10.51
N LEU A 59 10.80 -1.98 -10.34
CA LEU A 59 10.55 -3.15 -9.50
C LEU A 59 10.24 -2.73 -8.05
N LEU A 60 11.08 -1.87 -7.48
CA LEU A 60 10.92 -1.40 -6.11
C LEU A 60 9.61 -0.63 -5.92
N GLN A 61 9.24 0.22 -6.89
CA GLN A 61 7.99 0.97 -6.87
C GLN A 61 6.78 0.01 -6.90
N THR A 62 6.80 -1.02 -7.75
CA THR A 62 5.72 -2.01 -7.77
C THR A 62 5.65 -2.82 -6.48
N ILE A 63 6.77 -3.24 -5.89
CA ILE A 63 6.76 -3.94 -4.60
C ILE A 63 6.15 -3.07 -3.50
N ILE A 64 6.56 -1.80 -3.42
CA ILE A 64 6.08 -0.91 -2.37
C ILE A 64 4.57 -0.67 -2.52
N ASN A 65 4.10 -0.41 -3.74
CA ASN A 65 2.71 -0.06 -3.98
C ASN A 65 1.77 -1.27 -3.91
N ASP A 66 2.14 -2.40 -4.52
CA ASP A 66 1.24 -3.55 -4.66
C ASP A 66 1.34 -4.56 -3.51
N ILE A 67 2.48 -4.59 -2.79
CA ILE A 67 2.69 -5.54 -1.68
C ILE A 67 2.76 -4.81 -0.35
N LEU A 68 3.60 -3.78 -0.23
CA LEU A 68 3.90 -3.21 1.09
C LEU A 68 2.76 -2.35 1.65
N LEU A 69 2.12 -1.52 0.83
CA LEU A 69 0.99 -0.68 1.24
C LEU A 69 -0.25 -1.48 1.70
N PRO A 70 -0.76 -2.47 0.94
CA PRO A 70 -1.95 -3.21 1.36
C PRO A 70 -1.68 -4.06 2.61
N ILE A 71 -0.52 -4.72 2.69
CA ILE A 71 -0.14 -5.52 3.87
C ILE A 71 0.09 -4.60 5.07
N GLY A 72 0.77 -3.48 4.88
CA GLY A 72 1.04 -2.48 5.92
C GLY A 72 -0.26 -1.87 6.48
N GLY A 73 -1.24 -1.58 5.61
CA GLY A 73 -2.55 -1.09 6.02
C GLY A 73 -3.31 -2.07 6.90
N VAL A 74 -3.37 -3.35 6.51
CA VAL A 74 -4.01 -4.40 7.31
C VAL A 74 -3.30 -4.57 8.66
N LEU A 75 -1.97 -4.57 8.67
CA LEU A 75 -1.18 -4.70 9.89
C LEU A 75 -1.37 -3.52 10.84
N ALA A 76 -1.48 -2.29 10.31
CA ALA A 76 -1.74 -1.10 11.11
C ALA A 76 -3.05 -1.21 11.87
N ILE A 77 -4.13 -1.67 11.21
CA ILE A 77 -5.44 -1.87 11.84
C ILE A 77 -5.36 -2.93 12.95
N LEU A 78 -4.68 -4.06 12.69
CA LEU A 78 -4.44 -5.10 13.69
C LEU A 78 -3.68 -4.57 14.90
N ALA A 79 -2.65 -3.76 14.69
CA ALA A 79 -1.87 -3.14 15.76
C ALA A 79 -2.73 -2.18 16.60
N PHE A 80 -3.63 -1.41 15.99
CA PHE A 80 -4.57 -0.54 16.71
C PHE A 80 -5.52 -1.33 17.59
N ILE A 81 -6.10 -2.42 17.05
CA ILE A 81 -6.99 -3.30 17.81
C ILE A 81 -6.25 -3.92 19.00
N TYR A 82 -5.04 -4.42 18.80
CA TYR A 82 -4.22 -5.00 19.86
C TYR A 82 -3.90 -3.98 20.98
N SER A 83 -3.46 -2.78 20.61
CA SER A 83 -3.19 -1.69 21.56
C SER A 83 -4.45 -1.28 22.33
N GLY A 84 -5.62 -1.27 21.67
CA GLY A 84 -6.91 -1.02 22.31
C GLY A 84 -7.30 -2.10 23.32
N PHE A 85 -7.14 -3.38 22.98
CA PHE A 85 -7.40 -4.48 23.92
C PHE A 85 -6.46 -4.45 25.14
N LEU A 86 -5.20 -4.10 24.93
CA LEU A 86 -4.24 -3.94 26.02
C LEU A 86 -4.66 -2.81 26.98
N TYR A 87 -5.29 -1.75 26.46
CA TYR A 87 -5.83 -0.65 27.25
C TYR A 87 -7.05 -1.08 28.08
N VAL A 88 -8.01 -1.77 27.45
CA VAL A 88 -9.24 -2.25 28.12
C VAL A 88 -8.92 -3.28 29.22
N THR A 89 -7.95 -4.16 28.99
CA THR A 89 -7.57 -5.21 29.94
C THR A 89 -6.69 -4.72 31.10
N ALA A 90 -6.20 -3.48 31.06
CA ALA A 90 -5.34 -2.94 32.10
C ALA A 90 -6.09 -2.63 33.41
N GLN A 91 -7.42 -2.41 33.37
CA GLN A 91 -8.37 -2.35 34.51
C GLN A 91 -7.85 -1.64 35.79
N GLY A 92 -7.03 -0.60 35.67
CA GLY A 92 -6.53 0.18 36.81
C GLY A 92 -5.16 -0.23 37.36
N ASN A 93 -4.46 -1.21 36.75
CA ASN A 93 -3.06 -1.47 37.05
C ASN A 93 -2.17 -0.45 36.30
N GLU A 94 -1.53 0.46 37.05
CA GLU A 94 -0.69 1.53 36.50
C GLU A 94 0.41 1.04 35.54
N THR A 95 1.01 -0.12 35.84
CA THR A 95 2.07 -0.71 35.01
C THR A 95 1.53 -1.14 33.64
N LYS A 96 0.33 -1.74 33.61
CA LYS A 96 -0.32 -2.17 32.37
C LYS A 96 -0.84 -0.98 31.55
N ILE A 97 -1.38 0.04 32.22
CA ILE A 97 -1.82 1.29 31.58
C ILE A 97 -0.63 1.97 30.88
N LYS A 98 0.51 2.09 31.57
CA LYS A 98 1.73 2.68 30.99
C LYS A 98 2.20 1.92 29.77
N LYS A 99 2.16 0.58 29.80
CA LYS A 99 2.49 -0.27 28.66
C LYS A 99 1.50 -0.11 27.49
N ALA A 100 0.20 0.01 27.78
CA ALA A 100 -0.81 0.26 26.76
C ALA A 100 -0.63 1.62 26.08
N HIS A 101 -0.29 2.67 26.84
CA HIS A 101 0.05 3.98 26.27
C HIS A 101 1.25 3.93 25.34
N GLN A 102 2.33 3.23 25.75
CA GLN A 102 3.50 3.05 24.89
C GLN A 102 3.16 2.28 23.61
N ALA A 103 2.38 1.21 23.72
CA ALA A 103 1.94 0.44 22.56
C ALA A 103 1.12 1.30 21.58
N LEU A 104 0.18 2.10 22.09
CA LEU A 104 -0.63 3.01 21.28
C LEU A 104 0.24 4.07 20.59
N LEU A 105 1.20 4.68 21.30
CA LEU A 105 2.12 5.65 20.70
C LEU A 105 2.97 5.03 19.59
N TYR A 106 3.52 3.84 19.80
CA TYR A 106 4.28 3.16 18.75
C TYR A 106 3.42 2.80 17.53
N THR A 107 2.19 2.33 17.76
CA THR A 107 1.23 2.08 16.67
C THR A 107 0.89 3.36 15.90
N ALA A 108 0.68 4.46 16.61
CA ALA A 108 0.36 5.76 16.02
C ALA A 108 1.53 6.29 15.17
N ILE A 109 2.76 6.22 15.68
CA ILE A 109 3.96 6.65 14.95
C ILE A 109 4.17 5.78 13.70
N GLY A 110 4.06 4.46 13.82
CA GLY A 110 4.22 3.55 12.68
C GLY A 110 3.18 3.81 11.58
N THR A 111 1.93 4.04 11.96
CA THR A 111 0.86 4.37 11.01
C THR A 111 1.06 5.76 10.40
N ALA A 112 1.47 6.75 11.21
CA ALA A 112 1.75 8.09 10.73
C ALA A 112 2.93 8.12 9.75
N LEU A 113 3.95 7.27 9.93
CA LEU A 113 5.03 7.12 8.96
C LEU A 113 4.54 6.45 7.67
N LEU A 114 3.72 5.41 7.78
CA LEU A 114 3.18 4.70 6.62
C LEU A 114 2.31 5.61 5.73
N LEU A 115 1.42 6.40 6.34
CA LEU A 115 0.58 7.37 5.63
C LEU A 115 1.36 8.64 5.26
N GLY A 116 2.28 9.06 6.13
CA GLY A 116 3.07 10.28 5.96
C GLY A 116 4.09 10.18 4.84
N ALA A 117 4.61 8.98 4.53
CA ALA A 117 5.59 8.79 3.47
C ALA A 117 5.13 9.36 2.12
N TRP A 118 3.86 9.15 1.75
CA TRP A 118 3.30 9.69 0.51
C TRP A 118 3.16 11.22 0.57
N VAL A 119 2.69 11.75 1.70
CA VAL A 119 2.55 13.20 1.91
C VAL A 119 3.90 13.90 1.84
N PHE A 120 4.93 13.36 2.48
CA PHE A 120 6.28 13.91 2.44
C PHE A 120 6.89 13.83 1.04
N ALA A 121 6.68 12.72 0.32
CA ALA A 121 7.14 12.59 -1.06
C ALA A 121 6.53 13.69 -1.96
N ASN A 122 5.22 13.90 -1.86
CA ASN A 122 4.53 14.93 -2.62
C ASN A 122 4.95 16.35 -2.24
N ALA A 123 5.21 16.61 -0.95
CA ALA A 123 5.68 17.91 -0.50
C ALA A 123 7.06 18.26 -1.08
N ILE A 124 7.96 17.28 -1.16
CA ILE A 124 9.28 17.43 -1.79
C ILE A 124 9.09 17.66 -3.29
N CYS A 125 8.32 16.81 -3.96
CA CYS A 125 8.06 16.93 -5.41
C CYS A 125 7.46 18.27 -5.79
N GLY A 126 6.43 18.74 -5.07
CA GLY A 126 5.85 20.06 -5.30
C GLY A 126 6.85 21.19 -5.13
N THR A 127 7.77 21.08 -4.17
CA THR A 127 8.84 22.09 -4.00
C THR A 127 9.81 22.09 -5.18
N ILE A 128 10.20 20.92 -5.68
CA ILE A 128 11.13 20.83 -6.81
C ILE A 128 10.45 21.30 -8.10
N GLU A 129 9.15 21.02 -8.31
CA GLU A 129 8.41 21.46 -9.50
C GLU A 129 8.35 22.98 -9.59
N LEU A 130 8.09 23.65 -8.46
CA LEU A 130 8.05 25.10 -8.37
C LEU A 130 9.40 25.75 -8.70
N ILE A 131 10.51 25.10 -8.33
CA ILE A 131 11.87 25.62 -8.56
C ILE A 131 12.37 25.27 -9.97
N SER A 132 12.07 24.07 -10.45
CA SER A 132 12.52 23.56 -11.75
C SER A 132 11.71 24.10 -12.93
N GLY A 133 10.48 24.57 -12.71
CA GLY A 133 9.56 24.96 -13.79
C GLY A 133 9.15 23.81 -14.71
N ASN A 134 9.46 22.56 -14.36
CA ASN A 134 9.11 21.36 -15.12
C ASN A 134 8.11 20.52 -14.31
N PRO A 135 6.86 20.34 -14.79
CA PRO A 135 5.82 19.62 -14.05
C PRO A 135 5.92 18.08 -14.13
N ASN A 136 6.95 17.53 -14.78
CA ASN A 136 7.08 16.08 -15.03
C ASN A 136 8.26 15.42 -14.29
N ILE A 137 8.85 16.11 -13.32
CA ILE A 137 10.01 15.59 -12.57
C ILE A 137 9.64 14.51 -11.55
N CYS A 138 8.41 14.54 -11.05
CA CYS A 138 7.88 13.52 -10.15
C CYS A 138 6.64 12.87 -10.78
N PRO A 139 6.80 11.82 -11.60
CA PRO A 139 5.67 11.06 -12.08
C PRO A 139 4.94 10.40 -10.90
N ASN A 140 3.62 10.61 -10.82
CA ASN A 140 2.72 9.97 -9.85
C ASN A 140 2.69 8.45 -10.04
#